data_AF-A0A284QMR5-F1
#
_entry.id   AF-A0A284QMR5-F1
#
_cell.length_a   1.000
_cell.length_b   1.000
_cell.length_c   1.000
_cell.angle_alpha   90.00
_cell.angle_beta   90.00
_cell.angle_gamma   90.00
#
_symmetry.space_group_name_H-M   'P 1'
#
loop_
_entity.id
_entity.type
_entity.pdbx_description
1 polymer ?
#
loop_
_entity_poly.entity_id
_entity_poly.type
_entity_poly.pdbx_seq_one_letter_code
_entity_poly.pdbx_strand_id
1 'polypeptide(L)'
;MALTKRSRARKVSDPTSDESTSDQTEEQLREDSKKLKREVKGLKHGEGKQPFFATRRFLFSLGILFGILLGFSLIDRTDIEGMHAQLLLFMDEYDISLPALPDFDFSRVEAEWIRLRSNIPELWKFNRDGREFQVGEKMAERGLSAEFPVILVPGVISTGLESWSTSPDYRPFFREKLWGGFNMLSQVTFNREKWIAAMMLDPITGLDPPGAKIRAAQGIDAASSFIQGYWIWSKIVENLAVVNYDTNNLFLAPYDWRLSYYNLEERDGYFSRLKSVIESFKRREKKKTVIAAHSMGATVMLVRVFIVHVTPT
;
A
#
# COMPACT_ATOMS: atom_id res chain seq x y z
N MET A 1 -22.98 1.41 -23.21
CA MET A 1 -24.18 0.58 -23.43
C MET A 1 -23.84 -0.39 -24.55
N ALA A 2 -23.42 -1.61 -24.23
CA ALA A 2 -23.07 -2.64 -25.22
C ALA A 2 -23.96 -3.86 -24.95
N LEU A 3 -24.91 -4.09 -25.86
CA LEU A 3 -25.93 -5.12 -25.76
C LEU A 3 -25.33 -6.49 -26.09
N THR A 4 -24.96 -7.28 -25.07
CA THR A 4 -24.68 -8.71 -25.22
C THR A 4 -25.97 -9.47 -25.46
N LYS A 5 -26.20 -9.90 -26.70
CA LYS A 5 -27.32 -10.77 -27.08
C LYS A 5 -27.02 -12.20 -26.64
N ARG A 6 -27.53 -12.58 -25.45
CA ARG A 6 -27.46 -13.94 -24.91
C ARG A 6 -28.27 -14.87 -25.82
N SER A 7 -27.65 -15.89 -26.42
CA SER A 7 -28.40 -16.90 -27.19
C SER A 7 -29.18 -17.80 -26.22
N ARG A 8 -30.41 -18.12 -26.62
CA ARG A 8 -31.40 -18.84 -25.83
C ARG A 8 -31.00 -20.32 -25.76
N ALA A 9 -30.76 -20.85 -24.56
CA ALA A 9 -30.52 -22.28 -24.35
C ALA A 9 -31.75 -23.08 -24.80
N ARG A 10 -31.56 -24.03 -25.75
CA ARG A 10 -32.60 -24.94 -26.22
C ARG A 10 -32.70 -26.10 -25.24
N LYS A 11 -33.94 -26.37 -24.82
CA LYS A 11 -34.34 -27.36 -23.80
C LYS A 11 -33.93 -28.77 -24.26
N VAL A 12 -33.14 -29.47 -23.45
CA VAL A 12 -32.79 -30.89 -23.64
C VAL A 12 -33.90 -31.74 -23.04
N SER A 13 -34.48 -32.63 -23.84
CA SER A 13 -35.34 -33.73 -23.41
C SER A 13 -34.76 -35.02 -23.99
N ASP A 14 -34.45 -35.95 -23.11
CA ASP A 14 -33.91 -37.30 -23.37
C ASP A 14 -35.07 -38.33 -23.44
N PRO A 15 -34.85 -39.61 -23.80
CA PRO A 15 -34.21 -40.13 -25.01
C PRO A 15 -35.06 -41.26 -25.65
N THR A 16 -35.19 -41.33 -26.97
CA THR A 16 -35.57 -42.59 -27.64
C THR A 16 -34.99 -42.63 -29.04
N SER A 17 -34.15 -43.66 -29.27
CA SER A 17 -33.87 -44.38 -30.52
C SER A 17 -34.06 -43.62 -31.83
N ASP A 18 -32.95 -43.34 -32.54
CA ASP A 18 -32.83 -43.52 -34.00
C ASP A 18 -31.40 -43.17 -34.46
N GLU A 19 -30.60 -44.19 -34.78
CA GLU A 19 -29.20 -44.04 -35.25
C GLU A 19 -29.08 -43.24 -36.56
N SER A 20 -30.15 -43.10 -37.36
CA SER A 20 -30.12 -42.41 -38.66
C SER A 20 -30.18 -40.88 -38.60
N THR A 21 -30.50 -40.28 -37.45
CA THR A 21 -30.65 -38.80 -37.32
C THR A 21 -29.35 -38.11 -36.87
N SER A 22 -28.42 -38.88 -36.30
CA SER A 22 -27.15 -38.38 -35.77
C SER A 22 -26.16 -37.98 -36.88
N ASP A 23 -26.08 -38.77 -37.95
CA ASP A 23 -25.17 -38.53 -39.07
C ASP A 23 -25.52 -37.26 -39.87
N GLN A 24 -26.80 -36.99 -40.11
CA GLN A 24 -27.25 -35.79 -40.82
C GLN A 24 -26.98 -34.50 -40.01
N THR A 25 -27.05 -34.60 -38.68
CA THR A 25 -26.78 -33.48 -37.77
C THR A 25 -25.28 -33.19 -37.69
N GLU A 26 -24.43 -34.23 -37.66
CA GLU A 26 -22.97 -34.06 -37.72
C GLU A 26 -22.50 -33.46 -39.04
N GLU A 27 -23.11 -33.84 -40.16
CA GLU A 27 -22.74 -33.36 -41.48
C GLU A 27 -23.07 -31.86 -41.64
N GLN A 28 -24.25 -31.43 -41.16
CA GLN A 28 -24.62 -30.00 -41.11
C GLN A 28 -23.69 -29.18 -40.21
N LEU A 29 -23.33 -29.69 -39.04
CA LEU A 29 -22.39 -29.00 -38.13
C LEU A 29 -20.99 -28.85 -38.74
N ARG A 30 -20.55 -29.84 -39.54
CA ARG A 30 -19.27 -29.77 -40.26
C ARG A 30 -19.30 -28.76 -41.39
N GLU A 31 -20.41 -28.62 -42.11
CA GLU A 31 -20.57 -27.60 -43.15
C GLU A 31 -20.61 -26.19 -42.57
N ASP A 32 -21.38 -25.98 -41.50
CA ASP A 32 -21.45 -24.69 -40.81
C ASP A 32 -20.09 -24.28 -40.22
N SER A 33 -19.34 -25.24 -39.65
CA SER A 33 -17.97 -25.00 -39.18
C SER A 33 -17.02 -24.61 -40.32
N LYS A 34 -17.15 -25.23 -41.50
CA LYS A 34 -16.36 -24.87 -42.69
C LYS A 34 -16.72 -23.48 -43.22
N LYS A 35 -18.00 -23.11 -43.20
CA LYS A 35 -18.50 -21.80 -43.62
C LYS A 35 -18.01 -20.69 -42.68
N LEU A 36 -18.13 -20.89 -41.37
CA LEU A 36 -17.59 -20.01 -40.34
C LEU A 36 -16.06 -19.86 -40.45
N LYS A 37 -15.34 -20.95 -40.73
CA LYS A 37 -13.88 -20.88 -40.95
C LYS A 37 -13.52 -20.04 -42.18
N ARG A 38 -14.30 -20.11 -43.26
CA ARG A 38 -14.07 -19.27 -44.46
C ARG A 38 -14.39 -17.80 -44.19
N GLU A 39 -15.45 -17.51 -43.45
CA GLU A 39 -15.85 -16.16 -43.06
C GLU A 39 -14.81 -15.50 -42.13
N VAL A 40 -14.30 -16.24 -41.13
CA VAL A 40 -13.20 -15.80 -40.26
C VAL A 40 -11.90 -15.58 -41.04
N LYS A 41 -11.63 -16.40 -42.07
CA LYS A 41 -10.44 -16.24 -42.93
C LYS A 41 -10.54 -15.00 -43.83
N GLY A 42 -11.75 -14.67 -44.29
CA GLY A 42 -12.07 -13.45 -45.03
C GLY A 42 -11.94 -12.18 -44.17
N LEU A 43 -12.43 -12.23 -42.92
CA LEU A 43 -12.28 -11.14 -41.96
C LEU A 43 -10.81 -10.88 -41.58
N LYS A 44 -9.98 -11.93 -41.48
CA LYS A 44 -8.52 -11.81 -41.27
C LYS A 44 -7.76 -11.17 -42.44
N HIS A 45 -8.28 -11.24 -43.67
CA HIS A 45 -7.64 -10.61 -44.84
C HIS A 45 -8.17 -9.19 -45.12
N GLY A 46 -9.22 -8.74 -44.42
CA GLY A 46 -9.81 -7.41 -44.57
C GLY A 46 -9.21 -6.32 -43.67
N GLU A 47 -8.32 -6.66 -42.73
CA GLU A 47 -7.64 -5.66 -41.90
C GLU A 47 -6.42 -5.12 -42.64
N GLY A 48 -6.62 -4.03 -43.37
CA GLY A 48 -5.55 -3.17 -43.84
C GLY A 48 -4.57 -2.84 -42.70
N LYS A 49 -3.28 -2.83 -43.03
CA LYS A 49 -2.13 -2.58 -42.14
C LYS A 49 -2.51 -1.68 -40.97
N GLN A 50 -2.55 -2.24 -39.74
CA GLN A 50 -2.83 -1.43 -38.55
C GLN A 50 -1.87 -0.24 -38.51
N PRO A 51 -2.36 0.98 -38.23
CA PRO A 51 -1.51 2.17 -38.21
C PRO A 51 -0.38 1.98 -37.21
N PHE A 52 0.83 2.44 -37.55
CA PHE A 52 2.03 2.28 -36.71
C PHE A 52 1.81 2.70 -35.24
N PHE A 53 0.98 3.72 -35.02
CA PHE A 53 0.56 4.23 -33.71
C PHE A 53 -0.29 3.27 -32.86
N ALA A 54 -0.90 2.24 -33.46
CA ALA A 54 -1.65 1.19 -32.77
C ALA A 54 -0.79 -0.06 -32.47
N THR A 55 0.48 -0.06 -32.88
CA THR A 55 1.39 -1.18 -32.61
C THR A 55 1.75 -1.19 -31.13
N ARG A 56 1.64 -2.35 -30.47
CA ARG A 56 1.99 -2.54 -29.04
C ARG A 56 3.38 -2.01 -28.68
N ARG A 57 4.35 -2.07 -29.60
CA ARG A 57 5.71 -1.56 -29.39
C ARG A 57 5.78 -0.03 -29.30
N PHE A 58 4.97 0.69 -30.08
CA PHE A 58 4.89 2.14 -30.03
C PHE A 58 4.15 2.60 -28.76
N LEU A 59 3.00 1.99 -28.46
CA LEU A 59 2.23 2.30 -27.25
C LEU A 59 3.00 1.97 -25.96
N PHE A 60 3.81 0.90 -25.97
CA PHE A 60 4.65 0.55 -24.82
C PHE A 60 5.76 1.59 -24.58
N SER A 61 6.50 1.99 -25.61
CA SER A 61 7.53 3.03 -25.48
C SER A 61 6.94 4.39 -25.12
N LEU A 62 5.80 4.75 -25.70
CA LEU A 62 5.07 5.97 -25.35
C LEU A 62 4.55 5.91 -23.92
N GLY A 63 4.09 4.74 -23.46
CA GLY A 63 3.67 4.51 -22.08
C GLY A 63 4.83 4.60 -21.08
N ILE A 64 6.03 4.13 -21.43
CA ILE A 64 7.24 4.32 -20.61
C ILE A 64 7.61 5.80 -20.57
N LEU A 65 7.64 6.48 -21.71
CA LEU A 65 8.00 7.90 -21.77
C LEU A 65 7.00 8.75 -20.97
N PHE A 66 5.70 8.48 -21.15
CA PHE A 66 4.63 9.13 -20.39
C PHE A 66 4.72 8.77 -18.91
N GLY A 67 5.02 7.52 -18.56
CA GLY A 67 5.18 7.06 -17.18
C GLY A 67 6.40 7.68 -16.48
N ILE A 68 7.52 7.88 -17.19
CA ILE A 68 8.69 8.61 -16.68
C ILE A 68 8.31 10.08 -16.47
N LEU A 69 7.63 10.70 -17.43
CA LEU A 69 7.21 12.11 -17.35
C LEU A 69 6.17 12.32 -16.22
N LEU A 70 5.29 11.35 -16.00
CA LEU A 70 4.37 11.30 -14.86
C LEU A 70 5.12 11.02 -13.54
N GLY A 71 6.15 10.17 -13.55
CA GLY A 71 7.01 9.92 -12.40
C GLY A 71 7.70 11.20 -11.95
N PHE A 72 8.37 11.90 -12.87
CA PHE A 72 8.95 13.23 -12.63
C PHE A 72 7.89 14.25 -12.20
N SER A 73 6.65 14.08 -12.64
CA SER A 73 5.56 14.99 -12.28
C SER A 73 5.16 14.91 -10.82
N LEU A 74 5.19 13.71 -10.25
CA LEU A 74 4.67 13.42 -8.93
C LEU A 74 5.70 13.61 -7.81
N ILE A 75 6.98 13.78 -8.15
CA ILE A 75 8.06 13.92 -7.18
C ILE A 75 8.12 15.38 -6.68
N ASP A 76 8.24 15.59 -5.37
CA ASP A 76 8.49 16.90 -4.73
C ASP A 76 9.99 17.21 -4.66
N ARG A 77 10.40 18.49 -4.60
CA ARG A 77 11.83 18.88 -4.52
C ARG A 77 12.57 18.24 -3.31
N THR A 78 11.89 18.07 -2.18
CA THR A 78 12.45 17.39 -0.98
C THR A 78 12.69 15.90 -1.22
N ASP A 79 11.90 15.29 -2.10
CA ASP A 79 12.04 13.88 -2.47
C ASP A 79 13.11 13.69 -3.54
N ILE A 80 13.39 14.70 -4.38
CA ILE A 80 14.52 14.69 -5.33
C ILE A 80 15.85 14.70 -4.58
N GLU A 81 16.01 15.59 -3.59
CA GLU A 81 17.23 15.65 -2.78
C GLU A 81 17.42 14.38 -1.94
N GLY A 82 16.35 13.88 -1.32
CA GLY A 82 16.37 12.61 -0.59
C GLY A 82 16.62 11.39 -1.47
N MET A 83 15.99 11.33 -2.66
CA MET A 83 16.26 10.29 -3.66
C MET A 83 17.69 10.38 -4.17
N HIS A 84 18.25 11.57 -4.40
CA HIS A 84 19.64 11.72 -4.83
C HIS A 84 20.59 11.22 -3.75
N ALA A 85 20.39 11.59 -2.49
CA ALA A 85 21.21 11.09 -1.39
C ALA A 85 21.11 9.56 -1.26
N GLN A 86 19.91 9.01 -1.40
CA GLN A 86 19.68 7.57 -1.28
C GLN A 86 20.15 6.78 -2.52
N LEU A 87 20.02 7.35 -3.73
CA LEU A 87 20.62 6.82 -4.96
C LEU A 87 22.14 6.85 -4.88
N LEU A 88 22.74 7.91 -4.35
CA LEU A 88 24.19 8.01 -4.17
C LEU A 88 24.68 6.95 -3.16
N LEU A 89 23.95 6.72 -2.07
CA LEU A 89 24.23 5.63 -1.12
C LEU A 89 24.12 4.24 -1.78
N PHE A 90 23.08 4.00 -2.59
CA PHE A 90 22.97 2.75 -3.34
C PHE A 90 24.07 2.62 -4.41
N MET A 91 24.45 3.71 -5.09
CA MET A 91 25.50 3.68 -6.10
C MET A 91 26.89 3.43 -5.51
N ASP A 92 27.15 3.93 -4.30
CA ASP A 92 28.36 3.65 -3.51
C ASP A 92 28.38 2.19 -3.02
N GLU A 93 27.25 1.65 -2.57
CA GLU A 93 27.13 0.25 -2.14
C GLU A 93 27.36 -0.77 -3.27
N TYR A 94 27.04 -0.41 -4.53
CA TYR A 94 27.21 -1.28 -5.70
C TYR A 94 28.41 -0.93 -6.61
N ASP A 95 29.29 -0.01 -6.19
CA ASP A 95 30.52 0.42 -6.91
C ASP A 95 30.25 0.87 -8.36
N ILE A 96 29.14 1.61 -8.57
CA ILE A 96 28.71 2.08 -9.89
C ILE A 96 29.22 3.52 -10.10
N SER A 97 30.43 3.66 -10.64
CA SER A 97 31.00 4.96 -11.01
C SER A 97 30.43 5.46 -12.35
N LEU A 98 29.49 6.41 -12.32
CA LEU A 98 29.05 7.14 -13.52
C LEU A 98 30.02 8.29 -13.85
N PRO A 99 30.39 8.51 -15.12
CA PRO A 99 31.10 9.72 -15.52
C PRO A 99 30.24 10.95 -15.29
N ALA A 100 30.86 12.05 -14.82
CA ALA A 100 30.18 13.32 -14.56
C ALA A 100 29.34 13.76 -15.77
N LEU A 101 28.02 13.80 -15.59
CA LEU A 101 27.10 14.31 -16.60
C LEU A 101 27.28 15.84 -16.71
N PRO A 102 27.24 16.41 -17.92
CA PRO A 102 27.37 17.86 -18.11
C PRO A 102 26.22 18.61 -17.42
N ASP A 103 26.51 19.81 -16.90
CA ASP A 103 25.55 20.69 -16.23
C ASP A 103 24.35 21.01 -17.15
N PHE A 104 23.25 20.31 -16.96
CA PHE A 104 21.98 20.62 -17.61
C PHE A 104 21.26 21.75 -16.84
N ASP A 105 20.99 22.87 -17.51
CA ASP A 105 20.22 23.99 -16.95
C ASP A 105 18.71 23.66 -16.94
N PHE A 106 18.23 23.16 -15.81
CA PHE A 106 16.83 22.79 -15.58
C PHE A 106 15.91 23.99 -15.25
N SER A 107 16.44 25.21 -15.15
CA SER A 107 15.71 26.38 -14.63
C SER A 107 14.46 26.73 -15.45
N ARG A 108 14.51 26.53 -16.77
CA ARG A 108 13.37 26.80 -17.68
C ARG A 108 12.31 25.70 -17.64
N VAL A 109 12.76 24.45 -17.55
CA VAL A 109 11.85 23.30 -17.39
C VAL A 109 11.13 23.42 -16.06
N GLU A 110 11.83 23.84 -15.03
CA GLU A 110 11.31 24.06 -13.68
C GLU A 110 10.28 25.19 -13.60
N ALA A 111 10.49 26.30 -14.30
CA ALA A 111 9.51 27.39 -14.37
C ALA A 111 8.19 26.96 -15.04
N GLU A 112 8.27 26.23 -16.16
CA GLU A 112 7.08 25.67 -16.83
C GLU A 112 6.46 24.53 -16.00
N TRP A 113 7.27 23.79 -15.25
CA TRP A 113 6.83 22.74 -14.32
C TRP A 113 5.96 23.29 -13.19
N ILE A 114 6.40 24.38 -12.55
CA ILE A 114 5.64 25.09 -11.51
C ILE A 114 4.31 25.60 -12.05
N ARG A 115 4.33 26.17 -13.26
CA ARG A 115 3.13 26.69 -13.95
C ARG A 115 2.14 25.58 -14.34
N LEU A 116 2.65 24.39 -14.69
CA LEU A 116 1.81 23.23 -14.95
C LEU A 116 1.17 22.69 -13.65
N ARG A 117 1.97 22.55 -12.58
CA ARG A 117 1.49 22.09 -11.26
C ARG A 117 0.42 23.03 -10.68
N SER A 118 0.53 24.34 -10.89
CA SER A 118 -0.49 25.30 -10.43
C SER A 118 -1.85 25.14 -11.12
N ASN A 119 -1.88 24.57 -12.33
CA ASN A 119 -3.09 24.32 -13.11
C ASN A 119 -3.68 22.91 -12.93
N ILE A 120 -3.05 22.05 -12.10
CA ILE A 120 -3.59 20.72 -11.78
C ILE A 120 -4.85 20.89 -10.90
N PRO A 121 -5.98 20.22 -11.24
CA PRO A 121 -7.20 20.28 -10.45
C PRO A 121 -6.97 19.95 -8.97
N GLU A 122 -7.67 20.67 -8.08
CA GLU A 122 -7.40 20.64 -6.63
C GLU A 122 -7.48 19.26 -5.96
N LEU A 123 -8.20 18.31 -6.57
CA LEU A 123 -8.35 16.93 -6.12
C LEU A 123 -7.07 16.09 -6.30
N TRP A 124 -6.11 16.56 -7.10
CA TRP A 124 -4.86 15.86 -7.44
C TRP A 124 -3.60 16.54 -6.89
N LYS A 125 -3.74 17.62 -6.11
CA LYS A 125 -2.59 18.27 -5.45
C LYS A 125 -2.16 17.42 -4.25
N PHE A 126 -0.90 17.00 -4.23
CA PHE A 126 -0.29 16.26 -3.13
C PHE A 126 -0.10 17.17 -1.91
N ASN A 127 -1.16 17.30 -1.10
CA ASN A 127 -1.18 17.42 0.37
C ASN A 127 -0.02 18.13 1.12
N ARG A 128 0.36 19.36 0.73
CA ARG A 128 1.14 20.31 1.56
C ARG A 128 0.67 21.77 1.40
N ASP A 129 -0.61 21.97 1.11
CA ASP A 129 -1.19 23.30 0.85
C ASP A 129 -1.71 23.98 2.14
N GLY A 130 -1.41 23.43 3.33
CA GLY A 130 -1.97 23.89 4.62
C GLY A 130 -3.41 23.40 4.88
N ARG A 131 -4.09 22.86 3.86
CA ARG A 131 -5.47 22.36 3.95
C ARG A 131 -5.61 21.22 4.95
N GLU A 132 -4.54 20.47 5.14
CA GLU A 132 -4.43 19.41 6.11
C GLU A 132 -4.56 19.85 7.57
N PHE A 133 -4.41 21.15 7.88
CA PHE A 133 -4.56 21.70 9.23
C PHE A 133 -5.92 22.38 9.46
N GLN A 134 -6.76 22.50 8.43
CA GLN A 134 -8.01 23.29 8.49
C GLN A 134 -8.97 22.87 9.60
N VAL A 135 -9.04 21.58 9.93
CA VAL A 135 -9.92 21.10 11.00
C VAL A 135 -9.36 21.49 12.36
N GLY A 136 -8.05 21.35 12.54
CA GLY A 136 -7.32 21.77 13.73
C GLY A 136 -7.40 23.27 13.96
N GLU A 137 -7.24 24.07 12.90
CA GLU A 137 -7.39 25.54 12.95
C GLU A 137 -8.80 25.94 13.38
N LYS A 138 -9.84 25.35 12.78
CA LYS A 138 -11.24 25.57 13.20
C LYS A 138 -11.51 25.13 14.64
N MET A 139 -10.83 24.09 15.13
CA MET A 139 -10.93 23.67 16.53
C MET A 139 -10.26 24.69 17.46
N ALA A 140 -9.08 25.18 17.09
CA ALA A 140 -8.36 26.22 17.83
C ALA A 140 -9.13 27.56 17.86
N GLU A 141 -9.74 27.97 16.74
CA GLU A 141 -10.61 29.16 16.66
C GLU A 141 -11.81 29.07 17.62
N ARG A 142 -12.31 27.85 17.85
CA ARG A 142 -13.37 27.59 18.85
C ARG A 142 -12.86 27.59 20.29
N GLY A 143 -11.57 27.86 20.51
CA GLY A 143 -10.92 27.82 21.82
C GLY A 143 -10.69 26.41 22.36
N LEU A 144 -10.68 25.38 21.50
CA LEU A 144 -10.42 24.00 21.90
C LEU A 144 -8.90 23.74 21.93
N SER A 145 -8.44 23.03 22.95
CA SER A 145 -7.04 22.62 23.13
C SER A 145 -6.97 21.21 23.72
N ALA A 146 -5.80 20.58 23.63
CA ALA A 146 -5.54 19.25 24.18
C ALA A 146 -5.75 19.23 25.70
N GLU A 147 -6.72 18.43 26.16
CA GLU A 147 -6.99 18.22 27.60
C GLU A 147 -6.63 16.80 28.06
N PHE A 148 -6.91 15.79 27.23
CA PHE A 148 -6.73 14.39 27.58
C PHE A 148 -5.66 13.76 26.70
N PRO A 149 -4.73 12.97 27.27
CA PRO A 149 -3.76 12.24 26.45
C PRO A 149 -4.47 11.26 25.52
N VAL A 150 -4.00 11.17 24.27
CA VAL A 150 -4.61 10.34 23.24
C VAL A 150 -3.67 9.20 22.84
N ILE A 151 -4.22 7.99 22.77
CA ILE A 151 -3.57 6.85 22.15
C ILE A 151 -4.30 6.48 20.87
N LEU A 152 -3.57 6.43 19.77
CA LEU A 152 -4.06 5.98 18.46
C LEU A 152 -3.71 4.51 18.26
N VAL A 153 -4.70 3.67 17.97
CA VAL A 153 -4.52 2.24 17.72
C VAL A 153 -4.86 1.95 16.26
N PRO A 154 -3.85 1.67 15.41
CA PRO A 154 -4.05 1.46 13.97
C PRO A 154 -4.83 0.16 13.68
N GLY A 155 -5.34 0.05 12.45
CA GLY A 155 -6.03 -1.14 11.98
C GLY A 155 -5.10 -2.20 11.36
N VAL A 156 -5.72 -3.23 10.77
CA VAL A 156 -5.01 -4.20 9.95
C VAL A 156 -4.25 -3.49 8.83
N ILE A 157 -3.09 -4.02 8.43
CA ILE A 157 -2.18 -3.48 7.40
C ILE A 157 -1.69 -2.05 7.60
N SER A 158 -2.10 -1.37 8.66
CA SER A 158 -1.95 0.07 8.81
C SER A 158 -0.69 0.49 9.57
N THR A 159 0.08 -0.48 10.04
CA THR A 159 1.36 -0.27 10.72
C THR A 159 2.48 -0.76 9.81
N GLY A 160 3.51 0.07 9.62
CA GLY A 160 4.73 -0.34 8.92
C GLY A 160 5.44 -1.48 9.65
N LEU A 161 5.98 -2.43 8.89
CA LEU A 161 6.73 -3.56 9.43
C LEU A 161 8.17 -3.47 8.93
N GLU A 162 9.12 -3.59 9.86
CA GLU A 162 10.55 -3.53 9.59
C GLU A 162 11.22 -4.87 9.93
N SER A 163 12.23 -5.23 9.15
CA SER A 163 13.00 -6.45 9.42
C SER A 163 14.06 -6.20 10.47
N TRP A 164 14.15 -7.14 11.40
CA TRP A 164 15.16 -7.28 12.45
C TRP A 164 15.96 -8.58 12.28
N SER A 165 15.95 -9.13 11.07
CA SER A 165 16.58 -10.40 10.73
C SER A 165 18.10 -10.25 10.67
N THR A 166 18.83 -11.16 11.29
CA THR A 166 20.31 -11.15 11.32
C THR A 166 20.95 -12.33 10.60
N SER A 167 20.13 -13.29 10.17
CA SER A 167 20.55 -14.46 9.38
C SER A 167 21.14 -14.03 8.04
N PRO A 168 22.13 -14.75 7.48
CA PRO A 168 22.79 -14.35 6.24
C PRO A 168 21.83 -14.08 5.08
N ASP A 169 20.75 -14.86 4.98
CA ASP A 169 19.80 -14.78 3.87
C ASP A 169 18.91 -13.53 3.87
N TYR A 170 18.62 -13.00 5.07
CA TYR A 170 17.72 -11.87 5.31
C TYR A 170 18.43 -10.62 5.86
N ARG A 171 19.74 -10.71 6.16
CA ARG A 171 20.57 -9.61 6.67
C ARG A 171 20.54 -8.36 5.80
N PRO A 172 20.50 -8.44 4.45
CA PRO A 172 20.37 -7.24 3.61
C PRO A 172 19.11 -6.41 3.92
N PHE A 173 18.08 -7.00 4.54
CA PHE A 173 16.85 -6.31 4.91
C PHE A 173 16.88 -5.73 6.32
N PHE A 174 18.01 -5.79 7.03
CA PHE A 174 18.07 -5.35 8.41
C PHE A 174 17.69 -3.87 8.54
N ARG A 175 16.69 -3.58 9.37
CA ARG A 175 16.04 -2.27 9.59
C ARG A 175 15.37 -1.65 8.37
N GLU A 176 15.20 -2.40 7.30
CA GLU A 176 14.39 -1.95 6.18
C GLU A 176 12.89 -2.19 6.44
N LYS A 177 12.06 -1.24 6.01
CA LYS A 177 10.60 -1.38 6.04
C LYS A 177 10.16 -2.35 4.94
N LEU A 178 9.88 -3.58 5.32
CA LEU A 178 9.30 -4.60 4.45
C LEU A 178 7.81 -4.35 4.16
N TRP A 179 7.14 -3.55 4.98
CA TRP A 179 5.75 -3.13 4.77
C TRP A 179 5.60 -1.65 5.14
N GLY A 180 4.92 -0.85 4.32
CA GLY A 180 4.70 0.56 4.62
C GLY A 180 5.94 1.44 4.53
N GLY A 181 6.78 1.22 3.52
CA GLY A 181 7.91 2.09 3.17
C GLY A 181 8.27 1.99 1.70
N PHE A 182 9.05 2.95 1.19
CA PHE A 182 9.47 2.98 -0.22
C PHE A 182 10.30 1.74 -0.61
N ASN A 183 11.17 1.27 0.29
CA ASN A 183 11.99 0.07 0.07
C ASN A 183 11.14 -1.18 -0.18
N MET A 184 9.89 -1.24 0.30
CA MET A 184 8.96 -2.34 0.00
C MET A 184 8.83 -2.57 -1.50
N LEU A 185 8.75 -1.52 -2.33
CA LEU A 185 8.56 -1.68 -3.77
C LEU A 185 9.78 -2.34 -4.41
N SER A 186 10.99 -1.93 -4.00
CA SER A 186 12.23 -2.56 -4.41
C SER A 186 12.27 -4.03 -3.98
N GLN A 187 11.92 -4.32 -2.73
CA GLN A 187 11.96 -5.68 -2.20
C GLN A 187 10.94 -6.62 -2.85
N VAL A 188 9.72 -6.13 -3.12
CA VAL A 188 8.69 -6.91 -3.82
C VAL A 188 9.08 -7.16 -5.28
N THR A 189 9.83 -6.24 -5.91
CA THR A 189 10.24 -6.36 -7.32
C THR A 189 11.46 -7.26 -7.50
N PHE A 190 12.52 -7.05 -6.72
CA PHE A 190 13.81 -7.72 -6.91
C PHE A 190 14.00 -8.94 -6.00
N ASN A 191 13.37 -8.98 -4.83
CA ASN A 191 13.55 -10.03 -3.81
C ASN A 191 12.22 -10.65 -3.39
N ARG A 192 11.29 -10.82 -4.34
CA ARG A 192 9.90 -11.24 -4.09
C ARG A 192 9.79 -12.48 -3.19
N GLU A 193 10.53 -13.54 -3.50
CA GLU A 193 10.46 -14.81 -2.78
C GLU A 193 10.92 -14.68 -1.33
N LYS A 194 12.04 -13.99 -1.11
CA LYS A 194 12.55 -13.71 0.24
C LYS A 194 11.63 -12.78 1.02
N TRP A 195 11.06 -11.77 0.36
CA TRP A 195 10.08 -10.87 0.96
C TRP A 195 8.83 -11.64 1.40
N ILE A 196 8.26 -12.50 0.54
CA ILE A 196 7.13 -13.36 0.89
C ILE A 196 7.50 -14.26 2.07
N ALA A 197 8.65 -14.96 2.00
CA ALA A 197 9.09 -15.87 3.04
C ALA A 197 9.28 -15.18 4.40
N ALA A 198 9.83 -13.95 4.42
CA ALA A 198 9.98 -13.18 5.65
C ALA A 198 8.62 -12.68 6.19
N MET A 199 7.69 -12.29 5.30
CA MET A 199 6.39 -11.74 5.66
C MET A 199 5.37 -12.81 6.08
N MET A 200 5.52 -14.04 5.65
CA MET A 200 4.71 -15.17 6.08
C MET A 200 4.96 -15.51 7.55
N LEU A 201 3.94 -16.00 8.24
CA LEU A 201 4.07 -16.59 9.57
C LEU A 201 4.28 -18.10 9.44
N ASP A 202 4.95 -18.68 10.43
CA ASP A 202 5.04 -20.13 10.58
C ASP A 202 3.63 -20.72 10.79
N PRO A 203 3.18 -21.67 9.96
CA PRO A 203 1.84 -22.24 10.05
C PRO A 203 1.58 -23.03 11.33
N ILE A 204 2.62 -23.48 12.04
CA ILE A 204 2.49 -24.28 13.26
C ILE A 204 2.46 -23.36 14.49
N THR A 205 3.44 -22.47 14.62
CA THR A 205 3.57 -21.60 15.80
C THR A 205 2.77 -20.30 15.69
N GLY A 206 2.45 -19.87 14.47
CA GLY A 206 1.85 -18.56 14.21
C GLY A 206 2.78 -17.39 14.54
N LEU A 207 4.09 -17.62 14.59
CA LEU A 207 5.14 -16.64 14.87
C LEU A 207 6.02 -16.41 13.62
N ASP A 208 7.09 -15.61 13.76
CA ASP A 208 8.03 -15.38 12.68
C ASP A 208 8.73 -16.70 12.26
N PRO A 209 8.93 -16.95 10.96
CA PRO A 209 9.57 -18.16 10.48
C PRO A 209 11.08 -18.17 10.82
N PRO A 210 11.71 -19.36 10.87
CA PRO A 210 13.13 -19.48 11.22
C PRO A 210 14.03 -18.58 10.36
N GLY A 211 14.88 -17.79 11.02
CA GLY A 211 15.83 -16.91 10.35
C GLY A 211 15.27 -15.54 9.93
N ALA A 212 13.95 -15.36 9.87
CA ALA A 212 13.32 -14.06 9.67
C ALA A 212 12.81 -13.51 11.01
N LYS A 213 12.94 -12.20 11.19
CA LYS A 213 12.43 -11.50 12.36
C LYS A 213 11.84 -10.18 11.89
N ILE A 214 10.54 -9.99 12.09
CA ILE A 214 9.85 -8.77 11.66
C ILE A 214 9.20 -8.10 12.86
N ARG A 215 9.34 -6.79 12.99
CA ARG A 215 8.75 -6.02 14.08
C ARG A 215 7.93 -4.87 13.52
N ALA A 216 6.93 -4.45 14.29
CA ALA A 216 6.22 -3.22 13.99
C ALA A 216 7.19 -2.04 14.14
N ALA A 217 7.24 -1.18 13.12
CA ALA A 217 7.92 0.09 13.22
C ALA A 217 7.40 0.87 14.43
N GLN A 218 8.26 1.66 15.07
CA GLN A 218 7.94 2.39 16.30
C GLN A 218 7.75 3.88 16.03
N GLY A 219 7.05 4.56 16.95
CA GLY A 219 6.79 6.01 16.88
C GLY A 219 5.63 6.38 15.95
N ILE A 220 5.32 7.68 15.88
CA ILE A 220 4.20 8.22 15.07
C ILE A 220 4.40 7.92 13.57
N ASP A 221 5.67 7.86 13.13
CA ASP A 221 6.05 7.52 11.75
C ASP A 221 5.75 6.06 11.35
N ALA A 222 5.36 5.22 12.30
CA ALA A 222 4.96 3.85 12.03
C ALA A 222 3.62 3.74 11.29
N ALA A 223 2.74 4.74 11.39
CA ALA A 223 1.43 4.75 10.71
C ALA A 223 1.00 6.13 10.17
N SER A 224 1.84 7.16 10.24
CA SER A 224 1.53 8.47 9.67
C SER A 224 1.52 8.42 8.12
N SER A 225 2.62 7.95 7.54
CA SER A 225 2.85 7.86 6.09
C SER A 225 3.22 6.41 5.73
N PHE A 226 2.27 5.69 5.14
CA PHE A 226 2.45 4.28 4.81
C PHE A 226 3.24 4.10 3.50
N ILE A 227 2.79 4.74 2.43
CA ILE A 227 3.51 4.87 1.15
C ILE A 227 3.27 6.31 0.67
N GLN A 228 4.17 6.88 -0.12
CA GLN A 228 3.96 8.20 -0.72
C GLN A 228 2.58 8.26 -1.39
N GLY A 229 1.73 9.20 -0.96
CA GLY A 229 0.35 9.33 -1.44
C GLY A 229 -0.71 8.48 -0.72
N TYR A 230 -0.36 7.65 0.25
CA TYR A 230 -1.29 6.92 1.11
C TYR A 230 -1.09 7.28 2.59
N TRP A 231 -1.91 8.23 3.06
CA TRP A 231 -1.94 8.71 4.43
C TRP A 231 -2.98 7.94 5.25
N ILE A 232 -2.55 7.31 6.34
CA ILE A 232 -3.48 6.62 7.24
C ILE A 232 -3.82 7.54 8.41
N TRP A 233 -2.79 7.97 9.17
CA TRP A 233 -2.98 8.82 10.35
C TRP A 233 -2.38 10.21 10.22
N SER A 234 -1.58 10.53 9.18
CA SER A 234 -0.90 11.83 9.09
C SER A 234 -1.87 13.01 9.19
N LYS A 235 -3.01 12.96 8.49
CA LYS A 235 -4.03 14.03 8.54
C LYS A 235 -4.65 14.19 9.93
N ILE A 236 -4.82 13.12 10.67
CA ILE A 236 -5.33 13.19 12.06
C ILE A 236 -4.26 13.79 12.97
N VAL A 237 -3.02 13.34 12.85
CA VAL A 237 -1.89 13.85 13.64
C VAL A 237 -1.62 15.33 13.36
N GLU A 238 -1.62 15.73 12.09
CA GLU A 238 -1.45 17.12 11.64
C GLU A 238 -2.49 18.05 12.29
N ASN A 239 -3.78 17.68 12.25
CA ASN A 239 -4.84 18.47 12.89
C ASN A 239 -4.75 18.45 14.43
N LEU A 240 -4.38 17.33 15.05
CA LEU A 240 -4.19 17.26 16.49
C LEU A 240 -3.02 18.14 16.95
N ALA A 241 -1.97 18.26 16.14
CA ALA A 241 -0.83 19.12 16.45
C ALA A 241 -1.22 20.60 16.60
N VAL A 242 -2.16 21.08 15.78
CA VAL A 242 -2.67 22.47 15.87
C VAL A 242 -3.30 22.76 17.23
N VAL A 243 -3.97 21.79 17.84
CA VAL A 243 -4.60 21.93 19.16
C VAL A 243 -3.68 21.48 20.30
N ASN A 244 -2.35 21.54 20.09
CA ASN A 244 -1.31 21.28 21.10
C ASN A 244 -1.18 19.80 21.52
N TYR A 245 -1.42 18.87 20.59
CA TYR A 245 -0.93 17.50 20.74
C TYR A 245 0.48 17.33 20.17
N ASP A 246 1.34 16.65 20.90
CA ASP A 246 2.71 16.34 20.51
C ASP A 246 3.10 14.93 21.01
N THR A 247 4.38 14.57 20.86
CA THR A 247 4.88 13.27 21.35
C THR A 247 4.75 13.05 22.86
N ASN A 248 4.47 14.09 23.66
CA ASN A 248 4.30 13.99 25.10
C ASN A 248 2.89 13.55 25.50
N ASN A 249 1.86 13.94 24.75
CA ASN A 249 0.45 13.66 25.07
C ASN A 249 -0.30 12.86 23.98
N LEU A 250 0.36 12.57 22.86
CA LEU A 250 -0.13 11.72 21.77
C LEU A 250 0.81 10.53 21.57
N PHE A 251 0.26 9.31 21.59
CA PHE A 251 1.00 8.09 21.32
C PHE A 251 0.31 7.25 20.25
N LEU A 252 1.05 6.88 19.21
CA LEU A 252 0.62 5.82 18.30
C LEU A 252 1.05 4.48 18.88
N ALA A 253 0.15 3.51 18.96
CA ALA A 253 0.39 2.17 19.49
C ALA A 253 0.53 1.13 18.37
N PRO A 254 1.63 1.14 17.59
CA PRO A 254 1.84 0.22 16.48
C PRO A 254 1.97 -1.23 16.95
N TYR A 255 1.47 -2.16 16.15
CA TYR A 255 1.57 -3.60 16.40
C TYR A 255 1.69 -4.39 15.10
N ASP A 256 2.15 -5.63 15.23
CA ASP A 256 2.22 -6.58 14.12
C ASP A 256 0.84 -7.17 13.85
N TRP A 257 0.13 -6.57 12.90
CA TRP A 257 -1.23 -6.95 12.52
C TRP A 257 -1.34 -8.35 11.90
N ARG A 258 -0.23 -9.03 11.62
CA ARG A 258 -0.23 -10.41 11.11
C ARG A 258 -0.53 -11.41 12.23
N LEU A 259 -0.11 -11.09 13.45
CA LEU A 259 -0.16 -12.02 14.58
C LEU A 259 -1.55 -12.13 15.21
N SER A 260 -1.81 -13.29 15.80
CA SER A 260 -2.93 -13.44 16.73
C SER A 260 -2.72 -12.58 17.98
N TYR A 261 -3.81 -12.19 18.65
CA TYR A 261 -3.72 -11.35 19.85
C TYR A 261 -2.95 -12.03 21.00
N TYR A 262 -3.05 -13.35 21.13
CA TYR A 262 -2.25 -14.10 22.10
C TYR A 262 -0.75 -13.99 21.80
N ASN A 263 -0.36 -14.22 20.54
CA ASN A 263 1.04 -14.14 20.10
C ASN A 263 1.60 -12.70 20.18
N LEU A 264 0.76 -11.68 20.05
CA LEU A 264 1.17 -10.29 20.28
C LEU A 264 1.61 -10.05 21.73
N GLU A 265 0.98 -10.70 22.70
CA GLU A 265 1.41 -10.61 24.10
C GLU A 265 2.63 -11.48 24.37
N GLU A 266 2.61 -12.74 23.96
CA GLU A 266 3.74 -13.65 24.23
C GLU A 266 5.04 -13.20 23.56
N ARG A 267 4.97 -12.78 22.28
CA ARG A 267 6.17 -12.39 21.53
C ARG A 267 6.65 -10.99 21.89
N ASP A 268 5.72 -10.04 21.95
CA ASP A 268 6.05 -8.60 21.98
C ASP A 268 5.60 -7.90 23.27
N GLY A 269 4.93 -8.59 24.20
CA GLY A 269 4.34 -7.99 25.41
C GLY A 269 3.45 -6.79 25.07
N TYR A 270 2.76 -6.82 23.93
CA TYR A 270 2.12 -5.63 23.36
C TYR A 270 1.11 -5.01 24.32
N PHE A 271 0.22 -5.80 24.92
CA PHE A 271 -0.78 -5.28 25.84
C PHE A 271 -0.15 -4.84 27.15
N SER A 272 0.85 -5.54 27.67
CA SER A 272 1.59 -5.11 28.87
C SER A 272 2.33 -3.79 28.68
N ARG A 273 2.95 -3.57 27.51
CA ARG A 273 3.55 -2.27 27.15
C ARG A 273 2.49 -1.19 27.01
N LEU A 274 1.39 -1.47 26.31
CA LEU A 274 0.29 -0.53 26.15
C LEU A 274 -0.33 -0.12 27.50
N LYS A 275 -0.47 -1.07 28.45
CA LYS A 275 -0.87 -0.79 29.84
C LYS A 275 0.02 0.27 30.46
N SER A 276 1.33 0.04 30.37
CA SER A 276 2.34 0.87 30.99
C SER A 276 2.31 2.30 30.42
N VAL A 277 2.06 2.44 29.12
CA VAL A 277 1.88 3.75 28.47
C VAL A 277 0.65 4.47 28.99
N ILE A 278 -0.50 3.79 29.08
CA ILE A 278 -1.75 4.38 29.62
C ILE A 278 -1.55 4.83 31.08
N GLU A 279 -0.93 3.99 31.90
CA GLU A 279 -0.64 4.32 33.30
C GLU A 279 0.36 5.47 33.44
N SER A 280 1.36 5.54 32.56
CA SER A 280 2.30 6.64 32.49
C SER A 280 1.60 7.97 32.14
N PHE A 281 0.73 7.98 31.13
CA PHE A 281 -0.09 9.16 30.80
C PHE A 281 -0.98 9.60 31.96
N LYS A 282 -1.67 8.66 32.60
CA LYS A 282 -2.49 8.98 33.77
C LYS A 282 -1.67 9.57 34.91
N ARG A 283 -0.44 9.08 35.12
CA ARG A 283 0.45 9.57 36.19
C ARG A 283 1.01 10.97 35.92
N ARG A 284 1.47 11.23 34.68
CA ARG A 284 2.09 12.50 34.32
C ARG A 284 1.05 13.62 34.20
N GLU A 285 -0.06 13.35 33.52
CA GLU A 285 -1.06 14.36 33.16
C GLU A 285 -2.20 14.45 34.18
N LYS A 286 -2.29 13.49 35.11
CA LYS A 286 -3.37 13.38 36.12
C LYS A 286 -4.78 13.34 35.50
N LYS A 287 -4.88 13.01 34.21
CA LYS A 287 -6.09 12.93 33.41
C LYS A 287 -6.30 11.49 32.90
N LYS A 288 -7.52 11.17 32.48
CA LYS A 288 -7.81 9.88 31.83
C LYS A 288 -7.24 9.89 30.41
N THR A 289 -6.75 8.75 29.94
CA THR A 289 -6.30 8.58 28.56
C THR A 289 -7.47 8.21 27.66
N VAL A 290 -7.58 8.89 26.52
CA VAL A 290 -8.52 8.57 25.45
C VAL A 290 -7.85 7.62 24.46
N ILE A 291 -8.53 6.54 24.11
CA ILE A 291 -8.03 5.58 23.12
C ILE A 291 -8.92 5.66 21.90
N ALA A 292 -8.34 6.03 20.76
CA ALA A 292 -9.00 6.06 19.46
C ALA A 292 -8.45 4.91 18.61
N ALA A 293 -9.32 3.97 18.25
CA ALA A 293 -8.94 2.76 17.52
C ALA A 293 -9.66 2.68 16.17
N HIS A 294 -8.99 2.13 15.16
CA HIS A 294 -9.54 1.97 13.82
C HIS A 294 -9.61 0.49 13.41
N SER A 295 -10.74 0.05 12.85
CA SER A 295 -10.92 -1.30 12.28
C SER A 295 -10.49 -2.39 13.28
N MET A 296 -9.61 -3.32 12.88
CA MET A 296 -9.06 -4.38 13.74
C MET A 296 -8.43 -3.85 15.04
N GLY A 297 -7.91 -2.61 15.05
CA GLY A 297 -7.40 -1.98 16.27
C GLY A 297 -8.47 -1.85 17.37
N ALA A 298 -9.75 -1.72 17.01
CA ALA A 298 -10.83 -1.73 17.99
C ALA A 298 -10.98 -3.10 18.66
N THR A 299 -10.85 -4.19 17.88
CA THR A 299 -10.88 -5.55 18.41
C THR A 299 -9.66 -5.85 19.28
N VAL A 300 -8.47 -5.39 18.88
CA VAL A 300 -7.24 -5.44 19.69
C VAL A 300 -7.48 -4.82 21.07
N MET A 301 -8.15 -3.66 21.12
CA MET A 301 -8.48 -3.01 22.39
C MET A 301 -9.52 -3.77 23.23
N LEU A 302 -10.50 -4.42 22.59
CA LEU A 302 -11.50 -5.22 23.31
C LEU A 302 -10.89 -6.42 24.03
N VAL A 303 -9.92 -7.11 23.40
CA VAL A 303 -9.25 -8.28 23.99
C VAL A 303 -8.58 -7.95 25.32
N ARG A 304 -8.04 -6.74 25.46
CA ARG A 304 -7.45 -6.27 26.70
C ARG A 304 -8.46 -6.16 27.85
N VAL A 305 -9.71 -5.82 27.57
CA VAL A 305 -10.78 -5.78 28.59
C VAL A 305 -11.01 -7.18 29.19
N PHE A 306 -10.87 -8.23 28.37
CA PHE A 306 -11.02 -9.62 28.80
C PHE A 306 -9.79 -10.16 29.54
N ILE A 307 -8.57 -9.86 29.07
CA ILE A 307 -7.34 -10.39 29.70
C ILE A 307 -7.11 -9.79 31.10
N VAL A 308 -7.48 -8.52 31.33
CA VAL A 308 -7.31 -7.87 32.65
C VAL A 308 -8.36 -8.33 33.67
N HIS A 309 -9.50 -8.87 33.24
CA HIS A 309 -10.55 -9.37 34.15
C HIS A 309 -10.40 -10.86 34.53
N VAL A 310 -9.50 -11.61 33.88
CA VAL A 310 -9.34 -13.06 34.12
C VAL A 310 -8.21 -13.39 35.11
N THR A 311 -7.39 -12.41 35.51
CA THR A 311 -6.45 -12.58 36.62
C THR A 311 -7.03 -11.96 37.90
N PRO A 312 -7.62 -12.77 38.81
CA PRO A 312 -7.83 -12.29 40.18
C PRO A 312 -6.44 -12.10 40.80
N THR A 313 -6.28 -10.96 41.48
CA THR A 313 -5.15 -10.63 42.35
C THR A 313 -4.74 -11.76 43.27
#